data_AF-A0A7U2MRF1-F1
#
_entry.id   AF-A0A7U2MRF1-F1
#
_cell.length_a   1.000
_cell.length_b   1.000
_cell.length_c   1.000
_cell.angle_alpha   90.00
_cell.angle_beta   90.00
_cell.angle_gamma   90.00
#
_symmetry.space_group_name_H-M   'P 1'
#
loop_
_entity.id
_entity.type
_entity.pdbx_description
1 polymer ?
#
loop_
_entity_poly.entity_id
_entity_poly.type
_entity_poly.pdbx_seq_one_letter_code
_entity_poly.pdbx_strand_id
1 'polypeptide(L)'
;MFMIRNVSKFLFGDTSKESIIEIPQGELYLVRPLSPKGYSELIFKDAAASIRRTGQEYQYQLVIQRAYEEGEEELSADEDEQGGADNLDKDEKIFLLDEALHFRTEVREGGAKVLAWRDLSGDIGDLYEFVCDPSVPSDKIPTFELAAFQCQYERKYRQSAQKATEQDLQQFSYQEEKPIPSASPIASPTKSRAHSLTSGDSAAAMAKDVEYQKSKGHIKPADNGEESTVAPPSVEQPEAKEILAKEKAELHMFDFPSGTFVIQDADVTATVSEIGNWQYWLQISGNEKEWLGQAVVADINPVFNFEYLSFIFNHYTEDGSAYSWLLRFKDQETEERFQEGLMQALWEQLNEMKWVKVKEDDREYVLDAFQDLTMEDAADNREEEEEEEEEEEDEDQHDGQRSEHYDSDEEEDDVVTRDDDGNVNSQLAVGYKHDRSFVVRGSKIGVFKHTADNNLEFSTTISKVETPNGKLFSPKKVMLHAEDSNMILQNSENPNSLYRMDLEYGKIVDEWNVHDDIPVNTFAPETVSL
;
A
#
# COMPACT_ATOMS: atom_id res chain seq x y z
N MET A 1 21.32 8.23 16.54
CA MET A 1 21.76 9.61 16.26
C MET A 1 21.65 9.78 14.75
N PHE A 2 20.63 10.49 14.23
CA PHE A 2 20.41 10.55 12.77
C PHE A 2 21.56 11.26 12.07
N MET A 3 22.11 10.63 11.02
CA MET A 3 23.18 11.20 10.19
C MET A 3 22.60 11.56 8.82
N ILE A 4 22.79 12.82 8.42
CA ILE A 4 22.53 13.27 7.06
C ILE A 4 23.83 13.06 6.28
N ARG A 5 23.81 12.21 5.25
CA ARG A 5 24.94 11.81 4.37
C ARG A 5 25.84 12.95 3.86
N ASN A 6 25.42 14.22 3.99
CA ASN A 6 26.12 15.38 3.45
C ASN A 6 26.62 16.42 4.47
N VAL A 7 26.44 16.24 5.79
CA VAL A 7 26.97 17.22 6.78
C VAL A 7 28.50 17.18 6.83
N SER A 8 29.11 16.03 6.53
CA SER A 8 30.57 15.81 6.54
C SER A 8 31.31 16.31 5.28
N LYS A 9 30.60 16.56 4.16
CA LYS A 9 31.17 17.20 2.95
C LYS A 9 31.13 18.73 2.97
N PHE A 10 30.46 19.34 3.95
CA PHE A 10 30.35 20.79 4.10
C PHE A 10 31.68 21.52 4.41
N LEU A 11 32.76 20.78 4.69
CA LEU A 11 34.07 21.35 5.00
C LEU A 11 35.01 21.48 3.79
N PHE A 12 34.67 20.91 2.62
CA PHE A 12 35.51 21.02 1.42
C PHE A 12 34.69 21.24 0.14
N GLY A 13 34.43 22.52 -0.15
CA GLY A 13 34.59 23.08 -1.51
C GLY A 13 33.57 22.71 -2.59
N ASP A 14 32.31 23.10 -2.41
CA ASP A 14 31.44 23.46 -3.54
C ASP A 14 30.39 24.51 -3.09
N THR A 15 30.55 25.76 -3.53
CA THR A 15 29.63 26.87 -3.19
C THR A 15 28.24 26.71 -3.83
N SER A 16 28.05 25.72 -4.73
CA SER A 16 26.77 25.44 -5.39
C SER A 16 25.78 24.64 -4.53
N LYS A 17 26.18 24.18 -3.33
CA LYS A 17 25.31 23.45 -2.39
C LYS A 17 25.03 24.21 -1.08
N GLU A 18 25.19 25.53 -1.09
CA GLU A 18 24.89 26.36 0.08
C GLU A 18 23.36 26.41 0.31
N SER A 19 22.93 25.81 1.43
CA SER A 19 21.54 25.88 1.90
C SER A 19 21.23 27.28 2.44
N ILE A 20 20.18 27.90 1.92
CA ILE A 20 19.65 29.20 2.36
C ILE A 20 18.91 29.02 3.69
N ILE A 21 18.14 27.95 3.81
CA ILE A 21 17.37 27.59 5.00
C ILE A 21 17.05 26.10 4.99
N GLU A 22 16.92 25.52 6.19
CA GLU A 22 16.69 24.08 6.38
C GLU A 22 15.75 23.77 7.55
N ILE A 23 14.85 22.83 7.29
CA ILE A 23 14.03 22.12 8.27
C ILE A 23 14.61 20.70 8.38
N PRO A 24 15.21 20.34 9.52
CA PRO A 24 16.11 19.19 9.62
C PRO A 24 15.39 17.84 9.70
N GLN A 25 14.10 17.84 10.04
CA GLN A 25 13.33 16.61 10.30
C GLN A 25 11.86 16.79 9.91
N GLY A 26 11.32 15.79 9.26
CA GLY A 26 9.94 15.67 8.84
C GLY A 26 9.75 14.51 7.87
N GLU A 27 8.51 14.35 7.42
CA GLU A 27 8.07 13.30 6.52
C GLU A 27 7.64 13.91 5.18
N LEU A 28 7.95 13.25 4.07
CA LEU A 28 7.51 13.66 2.74
C LEU A 28 6.44 12.71 2.22
N TYR A 29 5.32 13.27 1.80
CA TYR A 29 4.22 12.58 1.16
C TYR A 29 3.96 13.12 -0.25
N LEU A 30 3.46 12.27 -1.14
CA LEU A 30 2.83 12.64 -2.40
C LEU A 30 1.32 12.44 -2.23
N VAL A 31 0.55 13.51 -2.33
CA VAL A 31 -0.92 13.50 -2.22
C VAL A 31 -1.52 13.58 -3.62
N ARG A 32 -2.38 12.60 -3.95
CA ARG A 32 -3.07 12.46 -5.23
C ARG A 32 -4.59 12.37 -5.01
N PRO A 33 -5.27 13.51 -4.80
CA PRO A 33 -6.69 13.52 -4.42
C PRO A 33 -7.64 12.90 -5.45
N LEU A 34 -7.21 12.73 -6.70
CA LEU A 34 -8.00 12.17 -7.80
C LEU A 34 -7.51 10.80 -8.25
N SER A 35 -6.48 10.24 -7.61
CA SER A 35 -5.87 8.98 -8.03
C SER A 35 -6.71 7.78 -7.60
N PRO A 36 -7.00 6.83 -8.51
CA PRO A 36 -7.66 5.57 -8.16
C PRO A 36 -6.73 4.58 -7.45
N LYS A 37 -5.42 4.87 -7.37
CA LYS A 37 -4.40 4.01 -6.74
C LYS A 37 -4.11 4.34 -5.27
N GLY A 38 -4.88 5.27 -4.68
CA GLY A 38 -4.67 5.74 -3.31
C GLY A 38 -4.46 7.25 -3.23
N TYR A 39 -4.92 7.82 -2.12
CA TYR A 39 -5.01 9.27 -1.88
C TYR A 39 -3.67 9.92 -1.54
N SER A 40 -2.79 9.23 -0.82
CA SER A 40 -1.46 9.71 -0.45
C SER A 40 -0.45 8.56 -0.41
N GLU A 41 0.82 8.88 -0.65
CA GLU A 41 1.93 7.95 -0.63
C GLU A 41 3.05 8.56 0.22
N LEU A 42 3.53 7.84 1.25
CA LEU A 42 4.67 8.26 2.04
C LEU A 42 5.95 8.00 1.23
N ILE A 43 6.63 9.06 0.82
CA ILE A 43 7.86 9.00 0.01
C ILE A 43 9.08 8.86 0.90
N PHE A 44 9.19 9.68 1.96
CA PHE A 44 10.28 9.61 2.92
C PHE A 44 9.73 9.70 4.35
N LYS A 45 9.97 8.65 5.14
CA LYS A 45 9.64 8.60 6.59
C LYS A 45 10.49 9.58 7.40
N ASP A 46 11.78 9.65 7.07
CA ASP A 46 12.70 10.59 7.70
C ASP A 46 13.38 11.42 6.63
N ALA A 47 13.18 12.74 6.65
CA ALA A 47 13.74 13.65 5.67
C ALA A 47 14.02 15.05 6.22
N ALA A 48 14.91 15.76 5.54
CA ALA A 48 15.19 17.17 5.73
C ALA A 48 14.77 17.97 4.49
N ALA A 49 14.08 19.09 4.69
CA ALA A 49 13.70 20.01 3.64
C ALA A 49 14.65 21.21 3.63
N SER A 50 15.21 21.57 2.47
CA SER A 50 16.14 22.69 2.33
C SER A 50 15.89 23.50 1.06
N ILE A 51 16.15 24.81 1.11
CA ILE A 51 16.19 25.66 -0.10
C ILE A 51 17.65 25.91 -0.44
N ARG A 52 18.08 25.54 -1.64
CA ARG A 52 19.48 25.65 -2.08
C ARG A 52 19.62 26.61 -3.26
N ARG A 53 20.76 27.30 -3.30
CA ARG A 53 21.20 28.02 -4.51
C ARG A 53 21.62 27.02 -5.57
N THR A 54 21.45 27.39 -6.83
CA THR A 54 22.07 26.66 -7.94
C THR A 54 23.27 27.44 -8.48
N GLY A 55 24.00 26.86 -9.44
CA GLY A 55 25.06 27.57 -10.17
C GLY A 55 24.55 28.69 -11.09
N GLN A 56 23.24 28.87 -11.25
CA GLN A 56 22.64 29.91 -12.09
C GLN A 56 21.99 30.99 -11.22
N GLU A 57 22.22 32.27 -11.58
CA GLU A 57 21.59 33.40 -10.89
C GLU A 57 20.06 33.31 -10.98
N TYR A 58 19.41 33.63 -9.86
CA TYR A 58 17.95 33.60 -9.73
C TYR A 58 17.33 32.23 -10.01
N GLN A 59 18.09 31.16 -9.75
CA GLN A 59 17.60 29.80 -9.78
C GLN A 59 17.89 29.11 -8.45
N TYR A 60 16.82 28.59 -7.86
CA TYR A 60 16.79 28.02 -6.52
C TYR A 60 16.04 26.70 -6.57
N GLN A 61 16.41 25.79 -5.69
CA GLN A 61 15.79 24.47 -5.60
C GLN A 61 15.25 24.25 -4.18
N LEU A 62 14.01 23.77 -4.08
CA LEU A 62 13.52 23.08 -2.90
C LEU A 62 14.00 21.63 -2.99
N VAL A 63 14.68 21.17 -1.95
CA VAL A 63 15.29 19.86 -1.91
C VAL A 63 14.84 19.13 -0.66
N ILE A 64 14.23 17.97 -0.85
CA ILE A 64 13.86 17.05 0.22
C ILE A 64 14.84 15.89 0.17
N GLN A 65 15.61 15.73 1.23
CA GLN A 65 16.65 14.72 1.31
C GLN A 65 16.28 13.71 2.39
N ARG A 66 16.29 12.42 2.06
CA ARG A 66 16.11 11.33 3.02
C ARG A 66 17.21 11.37 4.09
N ALA A 67 16.82 11.21 5.36
CA ALA A 67 17.71 11.05 6.49
C ALA A 67 17.81 9.55 6.85
N TYR A 68 19.01 9.09 7.18
CA TYR A 68 19.30 7.69 7.51
C TYR A 68 19.37 7.50 9.03
N GLU A 69 18.91 6.35 9.51
CA GLU A 69 19.14 5.95 10.89
C GLU A 69 20.56 5.38 11.06
N GLU A 70 21.13 5.53 12.26
CA GLU A 70 22.54 5.18 12.56
C GLU A 70 22.78 3.67 12.38
N GLY A 71 23.33 3.27 11.22
CA GLY A 71 23.55 1.88 10.84
C GLY A 71 23.24 1.58 9.37
N GLU A 72 22.42 2.41 8.70
CA GLU A 72 22.04 2.23 7.29
C GLU A 72 23.08 2.77 6.28
N GLU A 73 24.04 3.59 6.73
CA GLU A 73 25.09 4.17 5.88
C GLU A 73 26.10 3.13 5.34
N GLU A 74 26.30 2.00 6.04
CA GLU A 74 27.29 0.98 5.62
C GLU A 74 26.76 0.09 4.48
N LEU A 75 25.44 -0.16 4.43
CA LEU A 75 24.79 -0.98 3.38
C LEU A 75 24.80 -0.30 2.00
N SER A 76 24.96 1.01 1.99
CA SER A 76 24.84 1.86 0.81
C SER A 76 26.20 2.36 0.28
N ALA A 77 27.31 2.04 0.96
CA ALA A 77 28.68 2.35 0.54
C ALA A 77 29.32 1.19 -0.25
N ASP A 78 28.82 -0.04 -0.12
CA ASP A 78 29.35 -1.21 -0.83
C ASP A 78 28.86 -1.32 -2.30
N GLU A 79 27.90 -0.48 -2.72
CA GLU A 79 27.49 -0.33 -4.13
C GLU A 79 28.28 0.75 -4.90
N ASP A 80 29.16 1.50 -4.23
CA ASP A 80 29.79 2.71 -4.78
C ASP A 80 31.01 2.46 -5.71
N GLU A 81 31.41 1.21 -5.96
CA GLU A 81 32.56 0.91 -6.83
C GLU A 81 32.24 0.85 -8.34
N GLN A 82 30.98 0.98 -8.77
CA GLN A 82 30.62 1.09 -10.19
C GLN A 82 29.82 2.36 -10.46
N GLY A 83 30.56 3.43 -10.78
CA GLY A 83 30.03 4.78 -10.91
C GLY A 83 28.87 4.97 -11.88
N GLY A 84 27.94 5.84 -11.46
CA GLY A 84 26.91 6.44 -12.30
C GLY A 84 26.04 7.34 -11.45
N ALA A 85 25.68 8.53 -11.93
CA ALA A 85 24.92 9.54 -11.23
C ALA A 85 23.44 9.17 -10.89
N ASP A 86 23.09 7.87 -10.93
CA ASP A 86 21.71 7.35 -10.89
C ASP A 86 21.17 7.07 -9.48
N ASN A 87 22.01 6.97 -8.44
CA ASN A 87 21.54 6.74 -7.06
C ASN A 87 21.14 8.04 -6.31
N LEU A 88 21.47 9.23 -6.84
CA LEU A 88 21.09 10.50 -6.22
C LEU A 88 19.57 10.74 -6.25
N ASP A 89 18.88 10.25 -7.28
CA ASP A 89 17.44 10.46 -7.49
C ASP A 89 16.56 9.60 -6.57
N LYS A 90 17.13 8.57 -5.92
CA LYS A 90 16.40 7.71 -4.97
C LYS A 90 16.29 8.34 -3.57
N ASP A 91 17.30 9.09 -3.16
CA ASP A 91 17.39 9.67 -1.80
C ASP A 91 17.06 11.17 -1.73
N GLU A 92 16.88 11.81 -2.88
CA GLU A 92 16.68 13.25 -2.97
C GLU A 92 15.55 13.57 -3.96
N LYS A 93 14.58 14.38 -3.52
CA LYS A 93 13.58 15.00 -4.39
C LYS A 93 13.91 16.47 -4.57
N ILE A 94 14.11 16.89 -5.82
CA ILE A 94 14.53 18.24 -6.17
C ILE A 94 13.43 18.91 -6.99
N PHE A 95 12.98 20.07 -6.52
CA PHE A 95 11.97 20.88 -7.18
C PHE A 95 12.54 22.25 -7.48
N LEU A 96 12.42 22.70 -8.73
CA LEU A 96 12.78 24.05 -9.10
C LEU A 96 11.80 25.02 -8.45
N LEU A 97 12.30 25.98 -7.67
CA LEU A 97 11.47 26.89 -6.90
C LEU A 97 10.87 27.99 -7.80
N ASP A 98 9.91 27.60 -8.62
CA ASP A 98 9.18 28.40 -9.60
C ASP A 98 7.80 28.80 -9.05
N GLU A 99 7.19 29.85 -9.62
CA GLU A 99 5.83 30.25 -9.22
C GLU A 99 4.81 29.16 -9.50
N ALA A 100 5.06 28.31 -10.51
CA ALA A 100 4.20 27.17 -10.85
C ALA A 100 4.07 26.12 -9.73
N LEU A 101 5.02 26.06 -8.79
CA LEU A 101 4.92 25.16 -7.63
C LEU A 101 3.79 25.51 -6.68
N HIS A 102 3.33 26.77 -6.65
CA HIS A 102 2.30 27.23 -5.70
C HIS A 102 2.62 26.78 -4.26
N PHE A 103 3.84 27.10 -3.81
CA PHE A 103 4.34 26.73 -2.48
C PHE A 103 3.50 27.39 -1.38
N ARG A 104 3.11 26.61 -0.37
CA ARG A 104 2.24 27.03 0.73
C ARG A 104 2.70 26.42 2.04
N THR A 105 2.39 27.09 3.14
CA THR A 105 2.58 26.56 4.49
C THR A 105 1.29 26.65 5.31
N GLU A 106 1.11 25.70 6.23
CA GLU A 106 -0.06 25.65 7.11
C GLU A 106 0.32 25.11 8.48
N VAL A 107 -0.37 25.57 9.52
CA VAL A 107 -0.32 24.99 10.87
C VAL A 107 -1.71 24.44 11.17
N ARG A 108 -1.84 23.11 11.25
CA ARG A 108 -3.12 22.41 11.40
C ARG A 108 -3.70 22.53 12.81
N GLU A 109 -4.99 22.20 12.93
CA GLU A 109 -5.69 22.01 14.21
C GLU A 109 -5.09 20.80 14.95
N GLY A 110 -4.06 21.06 15.76
CA GLY A 110 -3.21 20.03 16.38
C GLY A 110 -1.75 20.46 16.51
N GLY A 111 -1.36 21.55 15.84
CA GLY A 111 -0.01 22.12 15.91
C GLY A 111 0.99 21.51 14.93
N ALA A 112 0.56 20.55 14.11
CA ALA A 112 1.34 20.01 13.00
C ALA A 112 1.63 21.13 11.98
N LYS A 113 2.88 21.21 11.55
CA LYS A 113 3.38 22.24 10.63
C LYS A 113 3.66 21.61 9.28
N VAL A 114 3.11 22.18 8.23
CA VAL A 114 3.11 21.57 6.90
C VAL A 114 3.62 22.54 5.87
N LEU A 115 4.44 22.04 4.94
CA LEU A 115 4.85 22.71 3.71
C LEU A 115 4.23 21.93 2.55
N ALA A 116 3.66 22.58 1.54
CA ALA A 116 3.10 21.89 0.39
C ALA A 116 3.33 22.63 -0.93
N TRP A 117 3.46 21.88 -2.02
CA TRP A 117 3.63 22.41 -3.36
C TRP A 117 3.08 21.44 -4.40
N ARG A 118 2.64 21.95 -5.56
CA ARG A 118 2.08 21.15 -6.64
C ARG A 118 3.11 20.19 -7.22
N ASP A 119 2.65 18.99 -7.55
CA ASP A 119 3.39 18.09 -8.43
C ASP A 119 3.17 18.56 -9.88
N LEU A 120 4.24 19.06 -10.50
CA LEU A 120 4.21 19.52 -11.90
C LEU A 120 4.31 18.39 -12.91
N SER A 121 4.66 17.18 -12.46
CA SER A 121 4.74 15.95 -13.27
C SER A 121 3.52 15.03 -13.10
N GLY A 122 2.72 15.26 -12.06
CA GLY A 122 1.53 14.47 -11.73
C GLY A 122 0.24 14.95 -12.40
N ASP A 123 -0.88 14.38 -11.96
CA ASP A 123 -2.22 14.75 -12.41
C ASP A 123 -2.70 16.07 -11.79
N ILE A 124 -3.79 16.63 -12.35
CA ILE A 124 -4.33 17.90 -11.89
C ILE A 124 -4.82 17.77 -10.45
N GLY A 125 -4.14 18.46 -9.53
CA GLY A 125 -4.49 18.45 -8.10
C GLY A 125 -3.48 17.70 -7.24
N ASP A 126 -2.54 16.98 -7.86
CA ASP A 126 -1.45 16.30 -7.16
C ASP A 126 -0.49 17.32 -6.55
N LEU A 127 -0.04 17.03 -5.34
CA LEU A 127 0.88 17.87 -4.59
C LEU A 127 1.75 17.04 -3.68
N TYR A 128 2.94 17.56 -3.38
CA TYR A 128 3.76 17.07 -2.30
C TYR A 128 3.39 17.78 -1.00
N GLU A 129 3.43 17.03 0.09
CA GLU A 129 3.25 17.51 1.45
C GLU A 129 4.47 17.12 2.29
N PHE A 130 5.10 18.09 2.94
CA PHE A 130 6.15 17.86 3.92
C PHE A 130 5.64 18.20 5.32
N VAL A 131 5.46 17.17 6.14
CA VAL A 131 4.99 17.29 7.53
C VAL A 131 6.22 17.44 8.42
N CYS A 132 6.35 18.60 9.07
CA CYS A 132 7.51 18.86 9.93
C CYS A 132 7.37 18.14 11.27
N ASP A 133 8.48 17.60 11.77
CA ASP A 133 8.53 16.99 13.09
C ASP A 133 8.10 17.99 14.19
N PRO A 134 7.40 17.54 15.26
CA PRO A 134 6.97 18.43 16.35
C PRO A 134 8.10 19.23 17.01
N SER A 135 9.34 18.71 17.00
CA SER A 135 10.54 19.38 17.54
C SER A 135 10.99 20.60 16.73
N VAL A 136 10.54 20.75 15.48
CA VAL A 136 10.88 21.90 14.62
C VAL A 136 10.31 23.19 15.23
N PRO A 137 11.11 24.23 15.49
CA PRO A 137 10.62 25.48 16.06
C PRO A 137 9.56 26.15 15.17
N SER A 138 8.48 26.68 15.77
CA SER A 138 7.36 27.27 15.02
C SER A 138 7.73 28.51 14.21
N ASP A 139 8.81 29.21 14.57
CA ASP A 139 9.35 30.36 13.83
C ASP A 139 10.14 29.96 12.58
N LYS A 140 10.55 28.69 12.45
CA LYS A 140 11.24 28.21 11.25
C LYS A 140 10.33 28.17 10.02
N ILE A 141 9.06 27.81 10.18
CA ILE A 141 8.09 27.71 9.07
C ILE A 141 7.88 29.05 8.35
N PRO A 142 7.53 30.16 9.03
CA PRO A 142 7.38 31.46 8.36
C PRO A 142 8.70 31.97 7.78
N THR A 143 9.85 31.61 8.37
CA THR A 143 11.17 31.95 7.80
C THR A 143 11.44 31.16 6.51
N PHE A 144 11.06 29.88 6.48
CA PHE A 144 11.19 29.01 5.29
C PHE A 144 10.26 29.47 4.16
N GLU A 145 9.01 29.81 4.50
CA GLU A 145 8.04 30.39 3.56
C GLU A 145 8.54 31.70 2.96
N LEU A 146 9.02 32.63 3.79
CA LEU A 146 9.56 33.89 3.32
C LEU A 146 10.76 33.69 2.39
N ALA A 147 11.66 32.76 2.72
CA ALA A 147 12.79 32.41 1.86
C ALA A 147 12.32 31.85 0.51
N ALA A 148 11.26 31.03 0.50
CA ALA A 148 10.67 30.51 -0.72
C ALA A 148 10.09 31.63 -1.60
N PHE A 149 9.32 32.55 -1.02
CA PHE A 149 8.73 33.67 -1.76
C PHE A 149 9.79 34.61 -2.31
N GLN A 150 10.85 34.88 -1.56
CA GLN A 150 11.98 35.66 -2.05
C GLN A 150 12.62 34.97 -3.26
N CYS A 151 12.88 33.67 -3.18
CA CYS A 151 13.47 32.91 -4.28
C CYS A 151 12.57 32.87 -5.54
N GLN A 152 11.26 32.71 -5.38
CA GLN A 152 10.29 32.78 -6.48
C GLN A 152 10.22 34.18 -7.11
N TYR A 153 10.23 35.24 -6.29
CA TYR A 153 10.33 36.63 -6.76
C TYR A 153 11.59 36.86 -7.59
N GLU A 154 12.75 36.46 -7.05
CA GLU A 154 14.02 36.66 -7.73
C GLU A 154 14.04 35.96 -9.08
N ARG A 155 13.50 34.74 -9.14
CA ARG A 155 13.39 33.95 -10.36
C ARG A 155 12.45 34.59 -11.39
N LYS A 156 11.25 35.00 -10.98
CA LYS A 156 10.23 35.60 -11.85
C LYS A 156 10.70 36.91 -12.46
N TYR A 157 11.30 37.79 -11.66
CA TYR A 157 11.69 39.13 -12.10
C TYR A 157 13.16 39.27 -12.50
N ARG A 158 13.98 38.23 -12.27
CA ARG A 158 15.43 38.25 -12.50
C ARG A 158 16.11 39.42 -11.77
N GLN A 159 15.74 39.65 -10.52
CA GLN A 159 16.21 40.74 -9.68
C GLN A 159 16.31 40.31 -8.22
N SER A 160 17.20 40.92 -7.43
CA SER A 160 17.32 40.57 -6.01
C SER A 160 16.07 40.96 -5.19
N ALA A 161 15.65 40.06 -4.30
CA ALA A 161 14.54 40.23 -3.38
C ALA A 161 14.81 41.29 -2.29
N GLN A 162 16.05 41.77 -2.14
CA GLN A 162 16.36 42.90 -1.26
C GLN A 162 15.61 44.19 -1.64
N LYS A 163 15.13 44.28 -2.87
CA LYS A 163 14.34 45.41 -3.38
C LYS A 163 12.84 45.13 -3.44
N ALA A 164 12.42 43.90 -3.11
CA ALA A 164 11.01 43.52 -3.12
C ALA A 164 10.28 44.17 -1.94
N THR A 165 9.09 44.70 -2.20
CA THR A 165 8.18 45.11 -1.15
C THR A 165 7.40 43.91 -0.62
N GLU A 166 6.74 44.05 0.53
CA GLU A 166 5.87 42.99 1.07
C GLU A 166 4.74 42.62 0.10
N GLN A 167 4.19 43.59 -0.64
CA GLN A 167 3.18 43.36 -1.67
C GLN A 167 3.75 42.55 -2.84
N ASP A 168 5.01 42.77 -3.20
CA ASP A 168 5.68 42.01 -4.26
C ASP A 168 5.91 40.54 -3.86
N LEU A 169 6.09 40.26 -2.57
CA LEU A 169 6.22 38.88 -2.08
C LEU A 169 4.86 38.21 -1.85
N GLN A 170 3.84 38.97 -1.45
CA GLN A 170 2.47 38.47 -1.26
C GLN A 170 1.86 37.84 -2.51
N GLN A 171 2.31 38.20 -3.72
CA GLN A 171 1.81 37.55 -4.94
C GLN A 171 2.16 36.06 -5.04
N PHE A 172 3.13 35.59 -4.24
CA PHE A 172 3.51 34.18 -4.11
C PHE A 172 2.84 33.51 -2.90
N SER A 173 2.02 34.25 -2.15
CA SER A 173 1.17 33.69 -1.11
C SER A 173 -0.09 33.12 -1.76
N TYR A 174 -0.12 31.79 -1.94
CA TYR A 174 -1.26 31.07 -2.52
C TYR A 174 -2.27 30.63 -1.46
N GLN A 175 -2.39 31.36 -0.35
CA GLN A 175 -3.27 31.02 0.78
C GLN A 175 -4.78 31.05 0.43
N GLU A 176 -5.17 31.68 -0.67
CA GLU A 176 -6.56 31.70 -1.17
C GLU A 176 -6.95 30.41 -1.93
N GLU A 177 -6.00 29.51 -2.20
CA GLU A 177 -6.27 28.22 -2.84
C GLU A 177 -6.93 27.21 -1.88
N LYS A 178 -7.43 26.08 -2.41
CA LYS A 178 -8.03 25.00 -1.61
C LYS A 178 -7.10 24.65 -0.43
N PRO A 179 -7.61 24.35 0.79
CA PRO A 179 -6.78 23.94 1.93
C PRO A 179 -5.80 22.83 1.56
N ILE A 180 -4.64 22.76 2.23
CA ILE A 180 -3.67 21.69 1.95
C ILE A 180 -4.31 20.36 2.41
N PRO A 181 -4.64 19.44 1.49
CA PRO A 181 -5.17 18.12 1.85
C PRO A 181 -4.19 17.42 2.80
N SER A 182 -4.71 16.71 3.81
CA SER A 182 -3.88 16.00 4.79
C SER A 182 -3.47 14.64 4.25
N ALA A 183 -2.18 14.37 4.16
CA ALA A 183 -1.64 13.08 3.74
C ALA A 183 -1.92 11.92 4.72
N SER A 184 -2.31 12.21 5.97
CA SER A 184 -2.64 11.20 7.00
C SER A 184 -3.80 11.67 7.90
N PRO A 185 -4.60 10.75 8.47
CA PRO A 185 -5.50 11.04 9.58
C PRO A 185 -4.69 11.38 10.84
N ILE A 186 -5.28 12.23 11.67
CA ILE A 186 -4.69 12.75 12.90
C ILE A 186 -4.24 11.58 13.79
N ALA A 187 -3.02 11.69 14.33
CA ALA A 187 -2.45 10.87 15.39
C ALA A 187 -3.50 10.14 16.26
N SER A 188 -3.31 8.82 16.42
CA SER A 188 -4.15 7.89 17.16
C SER A 188 -4.92 8.52 18.33
N PRO A 189 -6.26 8.60 18.28
CA PRO A 189 -7.04 8.98 19.45
C PRO A 189 -7.04 7.79 20.40
N THR A 190 -6.21 7.91 21.42
CA THR A 190 -6.30 7.16 22.67
C THR A 190 -7.77 6.98 23.06
N LYS A 191 -8.28 5.74 22.96
CA LYS A 191 -9.53 5.22 23.56
C LYS A 191 -10.49 6.29 24.09
N SER A 192 -11.47 6.68 23.28
CA SER A 192 -12.79 7.03 23.81
C SER A 192 -13.89 6.37 23.00
N ARG A 193 -14.32 5.22 23.52
CA ARG A 193 -15.54 4.53 23.14
C ARG A 193 -16.73 5.44 23.47
N ALA A 194 -17.17 6.23 22.49
CA ALA A 194 -18.55 6.72 22.32
C ALA A 194 -18.58 7.76 21.19
N HIS A 195 -18.92 7.34 19.98
CA HIS A 195 -19.89 7.98 19.07
C HIS A 195 -20.02 7.06 17.84
N SER A 196 -21.01 6.17 17.84
CA SER A 196 -21.43 5.50 16.60
C SER A 196 -22.05 6.55 15.69
N LEU A 197 -21.54 6.71 14.47
CA LEU A 197 -22.20 7.52 13.45
C LEU A 197 -23.62 6.97 13.25
N THR A 198 -24.61 7.86 13.23
CA THR A 198 -25.98 7.45 12.90
C THR A 198 -26.21 7.59 11.41
N SER A 199 -27.14 6.83 10.85
CA SER A 199 -27.58 7.04 9.47
C SER A 199 -28.02 8.49 9.19
N GLY A 200 -28.48 9.26 10.18
CA GLY A 200 -28.77 10.68 9.99
C GLY A 200 -27.51 11.53 9.70
N ASP A 201 -26.40 11.20 10.35
CA ASP A 201 -25.15 11.96 10.28
C ASP A 201 -24.42 11.72 8.95
N SER A 202 -24.33 10.45 8.51
CA SER A 202 -23.74 10.09 7.21
C SER A 202 -24.50 10.69 6.02
N ALA A 203 -25.85 10.76 6.10
CA ALA A 203 -26.66 11.39 5.05
C ALA A 203 -26.42 12.91 4.97
N ALA A 204 -26.22 13.56 6.11
CA ALA A 204 -25.93 14.99 6.16
C ALA A 204 -24.51 15.31 5.62
N ALA A 205 -23.55 14.41 5.83
CA ALA A 205 -22.21 14.52 5.24
C ALA A 205 -22.25 14.42 3.71
N MET A 206 -22.86 13.35 3.16
CA MET A 206 -23.00 13.17 1.71
C MET A 206 -23.76 14.32 1.03
N ALA A 207 -24.81 14.85 1.67
CA ALA A 207 -25.59 15.97 1.12
C ALA A 207 -24.76 17.25 0.99
N LYS A 208 -23.87 17.53 1.95
CA LYS A 208 -22.96 18.70 1.91
C LYS A 208 -21.94 18.57 0.79
N ASP A 209 -21.40 17.38 0.58
CA ASP A 209 -20.41 17.14 -0.47
C ASP A 209 -21.01 17.29 -1.86
N VAL A 210 -22.23 16.79 -2.08
CA VAL A 210 -22.98 17.00 -3.33
C VAL A 210 -23.28 18.49 -3.57
N GLU A 211 -23.65 19.24 -2.53
CA GLU A 211 -23.91 20.68 -2.63
C GLU A 211 -22.64 21.46 -2.97
N TYR A 212 -21.51 21.07 -2.38
CA TYR A 212 -20.18 21.60 -2.71
C TYR A 212 -19.81 21.33 -4.18
N GLN A 213 -19.98 20.11 -4.67
CA GLN A 213 -19.69 19.71 -6.05
C GLN A 213 -20.60 20.41 -7.08
N LYS A 214 -21.88 20.62 -6.75
CA LYS A 214 -22.81 21.43 -7.56
C LYS A 214 -22.39 22.90 -7.62
N SER A 215 -21.95 23.48 -6.51
CA SER A 215 -21.49 24.88 -6.47
C SER A 215 -20.22 25.13 -7.32
N LYS A 216 -19.40 24.09 -7.53
CA LYS A 216 -18.19 24.09 -8.35
C LYS A 216 -18.42 23.71 -9.82
N GLY A 217 -19.66 23.48 -10.23
CA GLY A 217 -20.01 23.14 -11.62
C GLY A 217 -19.52 21.77 -12.10
N HIS A 218 -19.08 20.90 -11.18
CA HIS A 218 -18.66 19.52 -11.49
C HIS A 218 -19.88 18.60 -11.64
N ILE A 219 -20.99 18.96 -10.99
CA ILE A 219 -22.30 18.33 -11.14
C ILE A 219 -23.24 19.35 -11.80
N LYS A 220 -23.82 19.01 -12.94
CA LYS A 220 -24.83 19.85 -13.58
C LYS A 220 -26.17 19.67 -12.87
N PRO A 221 -26.97 20.74 -12.64
CA PRO A 221 -28.36 20.58 -12.24
C PRO A 221 -29.07 19.78 -13.33
N ALA A 222 -29.83 18.75 -12.96
CA ALA A 222 -30.70 18.05 -13.88
C ALA A 222 -31.58 19.09 -14.60
N ASP A 223 -31.45 19.19 -15.92
CA ASP A 223 -32.35 20.01 -16.71
C ASP A 223 -33.73 19.35 -16.61
N ASN A 224 -34.79 20.12 -16.35
CA ASN A 224 -36.15 19.60 -16.06
C ASN A 224 -36.81 18.87 -17.25
N GLY A 225 -36.04 18.50 -18.27
CA GLY A 225 -36.48 17.79 -19.49
C GLY A 225 -35.73 16.50 -19.80
N GLU A 226 -34.69 16.10 -19.05
CA GLU A 226 -34.07 14.77 -19.20
C GLU A 226 -34.78 13.76 -18.28
N GLU A 227 -35.16 12.61 -18.84
CA GLU A 227 -35.85 11.56 -18.08
C GLU A 227 -34.88 10.92 -17.09
N SER A 228 -35.29 10.84 -15.81
CA SER A 228 -34.50 10.22 -14.74
C SER A 228 -34.22 8.76 -15.07
N THR A 229 -33.05 8.28 -14.65
CA THR A 229 -32.65 6.88 -14.82
C THR A 229 -33.72 5.99 -14.19
N VAL A 230 -34.31 5.09 -14.98
CA VAL A 230 -35.34 4.16 -14.52
C VAL A 230 -34.69 2.83 -14.14
N ALA A 231 -35.03 2.32 -12.96
CA ALA A 231 -34.54 1.04 -12.49
C ALA A 231 -34.94 -0.09 -13.45
N PRO A 232 -34.02 -1.01 -13.81
CA PRO A 232 -34.36 -2.20 -14.59
C PRO A 232 -35.37 -3.09 -13.83
N PRO A 233 -36.13 -3.94 -14.56
CA PRO A 233 -36.99 -4.92 -13.92
C PRO A 233 -36.15 -5.94 -13.13
N SER A 234 -36.61 -6.27 -11.92
CA SER A 234 -35.98 -7.30 -11.09
C SER A 234 -36.15 -8.68 -11.73
N VAL A 235 -35.10 -9.51 -11.64
CA VAL A 235 -35.14 -10.92 -12.05
C VAL A 235 -35.90 -11.73 -10.99
N GLU A 236 -36.66 -12.75 -11.43
CA GLU A 236 -37.39 -13.62 -10.49
C GLU A 236 -36.44 -14.33 -9.52
N GLN A 237 -36.80 -14.34 -8.24
CA GLN A 237 -36.01 -14.93 -7.17
C GLN A 237 -35.96 -16.47 -7.31
N PRO A 238 -34.77 -17.09 -7.38
CA PRO A 238 -34.65 -18.54 -7.28
C PRO A 238 -34.96 -19.06 -5.87
N GLU A 239 -35.30 -20.35 -5.74
CA GLU A 239 -35.63 -20.95 -4.44
C GLU A 239 -34.39 -21.00 -3.53
N ALA A 240 -34.37 -20.15 -2.50
CA ALA A 240 -33.28 -20.08 -1.54
C ALA A 240 -33.21 -21.35 -0.65
N LYS A 241 -32.03 -21.95 -0.57
CA LYS A 241 -31.73 -23.09 0.31
C LYS A 241 -31.25 -22.64 1.69
N GLU A 242 -30.37 -21.64 1.72
CA GLU A 242 -29.78 -21.08 2.92
C GLU A 242 -29.71 -19.55 2.79
N ILE A 243 -29.89 -18.84 3.89
CA ILE A 243 -29.78 -17.38 3.94
C ILE A 243 -28.47 -17.06 4.68
N LEU A 244 -27.56 -16.37 3.99
CA LEU A 244 -26.25 -16.00 4.52
C LEU A 244 -26.30 -14.64 5.22
N ALA A 245 -26.99 -13.66 4.61
CA ALA A 245 -27.26 -12.36 5.23
C ALA A 245 -28.68 -11.89 4.91
N LYS A 246 -29.30 -11.17 5.86
CA LYS A 246 -30.60 -10.54 5.65
C LYS A 246 -30.74 -9.30 6.52
N GLU A 247 -30.59 -8.13 5.90
CA GLU A 247 -30.53 -6.86 6.61
C GLU A 247 -31.42 -5.79 5.98
N LYS A 248 -31.80 -4.80 6.80
CA LYS A 248 -32.60 -3.64 6.36
C LYS A 248 -31.69 -2.49 5.95
N ALA A 249 -32.04 -1.82 4.86
CA ALA A 249 -31.27 -0.72 4.30
C ALA A 249 -32.16 0.29 3.55
N GLU A 250 -31.59 1.44 3.20
CA GLU A 250 -32.12 2.33 2.17
C GLU A 250 -31.51 1.95 0.82
N LEU A 251 -32.29 2.01 -0.27
CA LEU A 251 -31.83 1.75 -1.62
C LEU A 251 -31.72 3.05 -2.41
N HIS A 252 -30.55 3.28 -3.01
CA HIS A 252 -30.26 4.40 -3.87
C HIS A 252 -29.72 3.90 -5.21
N MET A 253 -29.98 4.65 -6.29
CA MET A 253 -29.49 4.32 -7.63
C MET A 253 -28.76 5.53 -8.21
N PHE A 254 -27.63 5.28 -8.87
CA PHE A 254 -26.89 6.34 -9.56
C PHE A 254 -27.72 6.86 -10.74
N ASP A 255 -27.97 8.17 -10.76
CA ASP A 255 -28.69 8.83 -11.83
C ASP A 255 -27.70 9.57 -12.73
N PHE A 256 -27.54 9.10 -13.97
CA PHE A 256 -26.55 9.63 -14.92
C PHE A 256 -26.73 11.14 -15.23
N PRO A 257 -27.94 11.67 -15.41
CA PRO A 257 -28.16 13.10 -15.61
C PRO A 257 -27.71 13.96 -14.41
N SER A 258 -28.01 13.53 -13.19
CA SER A 258 -27.65 14.28 -11.97
C SER A 258 -26.24 13.97 -11.45
N GLY A 259 -25.60 12.89 -11.91
CA GLY A 259 -24.28 12.45 -11.43
C GLY A 259 -24.26 12.10 -9.94
N THR A 260 -25.40 11.71 -9.37
CA THR A 260 -25.55 11.46 -7.93
C THR A 260 -26.40 10.21 -7.66
N PHE A 261 -26.20 9.59 -6.50
CA PHE A 261 -27.09 8.54 -6.01
C PHE A 261 -28.41 9.16 -5.51
N VAL A 262 -29.52 8.70 -6.09
CA VAL A 262 -30.87 9.16 -5.77
C VAL A 262 -31.63 8.02 -5.09
N ILE A 263 -32.24 8.32 -3.94
CA ILE A 263 -33.05 7.36 -3.18
C ILE A 263 -34.20 6.82 -4.04
N GLN A 264 -34.34 5.49 -4.05
CA GLN A 264 -35.39 4.75 -4.73
C GLN A 264 -36.41 4.20 -3.73
N ASP A 265 -35.95 3.71 -2.59
CA ASP A 265 -36.78 3.20 -1.50
C ASP A 265 -36.06 3.37 -0.16
N ALA A 266 -36.77 3.83 0.86
CA ALA A 266 -36.19 4.12 2.16
C ALA A 266 -36.20 2.91 3.12
N ASP A 267 -36.92 1.84 2.79
CA ASP A 267 -36.98 0.62 3.60
C ASP A 267 -37.02 -0.61 2.70
N VAL A 268 -35.84 -1.13 2.37
CA VAL A 268 -35.67 -2.39 1.66
C VAL A 268 -35.06 -3.44 2.56
N THR A 269 -35.27 -4.71 2.20
CA THR A 269 -34.57 -5.86 2.78
C THR A 269 -33.61 -6.41 1.73
N ALA A 270 -32.31 -6.33 2.02
CA ALA A 270 -31.27 -6.96 1.23
C ALA A 270 -31.00 -8.37 1.77
N THR A 271 -31.11 -9.38 0.93
CA THR A 271 -30.96 -10.79 1.30
C THR A 271 -29.92 -11.44 0.41
N VAL A 272 -28.89 -12.03 1.01
CA VAL A 272 -27.90 -12.89 0.34
C VAL A 272 -28.25 -14.34 0.66
N SER A 273 -28.39 -15.17 -0.37
CA SER A 273 -28.85 -16.56 -0.23
C SER A 273 -28.11 -17.53 -1.14
N GLU A 274 -27.96 -18.78 -0.69
CA GLU A 274 -27.54 -19.89 -1.52
C GLU A 274 -28.75 -20.44 -2.28
N ILE A 275 -28.62 -20.59 -3.60
CA ILE A 275 -29.65 -21.20 -4.47
C ILE A 275 -29.25 -22.62 -4.93
N GLY A 276 -28.03 -23.05 -4.59
CA GLY A 276 -27.49 -24.39 -4.80
C GLY A 276 -26.45 -24.46 -5.92
N ASN A 277 -25.76 -25.61 -6.04
CA ASN A 277 -24.69 -25.81 -7.02
C ASN A 277 -23.62 -24.70 -6.99
N TRP A 278 -23.24 -24.25 -5.79
CA TRP A 278 -22.29 -23.14 -5.58
C TRP A 278 -22.73 -21.80 -6.17
N GLN A 279 -24.03 -21.64 -6.45
CA GLN A 279 -24.60 -20.38 -6.87
C GLN A 279 -25.25 -19.66 -5.70
N TYR A 280 -25.01 -18.36 -5.65
CA TYR A 280 -25.52 -17.46 -4.63
C TYR A 280 -26.23 -16.28 -5.29
N TRP A 281 -27.14 -15.68 -4.53
CA TRP A 281 -28.08 -14.71 -5.05
C TRP A 281 -28.24 -13.55 -4.08
N LEU A 282 -28.10 -12.32 -4.59
CA LEU A 282 -28.42 -11.08 -3.91
C LEU A 282 -29.80 -10.62 -4.37
N GLN A 283 -30.73 -10.51 -3.41
CA GLN A 283 -32.08 -10.01 -3.62
C GLN A 283 -32.30 -8.73 -2.82
N ILE A 284 -32.91 -7.72 -3.44
CA ILE A 284 -33.33 -6.49 -2.78
C ILE A 284 -34.84 -6.34 -2.95
N SER A 285 -35.56 -6.47 -1.84
CA SER A 285 -37.02 -6.45 -1.79
C SER A 285 -37.52 -5.22 -1.05
N GLY A 286 -38.39 -4.43 -1.68
CA GLY A 286 -39.15 -3.37 -1.01
C GLY A 286 -40.50 -3.89 -0.49
N ASN A 287 -41.26 -3.02 0.17
CA ASN A 287 -42.59 -3.40 0.68
C ASN A 287 -43.64 -3.61 -0.43
N GLU A 288 -43.48 -2.93 -1.57
CA GLU A 288 -44.46 -2.94 -2.68
C GLU A 288 -44.01 -3.74 -3.91
N LYS A 289 -42.70 -3.91 -4.10
CA LYS A 289 -42.12 -4.59 -5.27
C LYS A 289 -40.71 -5.11 -4.97
N GLU A 290 -40.27 -6.04 -5.82
CA GLU A 290 -38.87 -6.46 -5.91
C GLU A 290 -38.09 -5.43 -6.72
N TRP A 291 -36.95 -4.97 -6.19
CA TRP A 291 -36.11 -3.96 -6.83
C TRP A 291 -35.02 -4.58 -7.69
N LEU A 292 -34.35 -5.60 -7.15
CA LEU A 292 -33.20 -6.21 -7.81
C LEU A 292 -33.06 -7.66 -7.39
N GLY A 293 -32.69 -8.51 -8.34
CA GLY A 293 -32.21 -9.86 -8.10
C GLY A 293 -31.03 -10.13 -9.03
N GLN A 294 -29.89 -10.52 -8.48
CA GLN A 294 -28.73 -10.90 -9.29
C GLN A 294 -27.89 -11.99 -8.64
N ALA A 295 -27.12 -12.70 -9.46
CA ALA A 295 -26.14 -13.66 -8.97
C ALA A 295 -25.00 -12.92 -8.23
N VAL A 296 -24.51 -13.53 -7.15
CA VAL A 296 -23.30 -13.06 -6.47
C VAL A 296 -22.11 -13.72 -7.16
N VAL A 297 -21.40 -12.93 -7.96
CA VAL A 297 -20.22 -13.30 -8.75
C VAL A 297 -19.22 -12.15 -8.70
N ALA A 298 -17.95 -12.39 -9.03
CA ALA A 298 -16.88 -11.39 -8.95
C ALA A 298 -17.22 -10.04 -9.65
N ASP A 299 -17.96 -10.08 -10.75
CA ASP A 299 -18.38 -8.89 -11.51
C ASP A 299 -19.33 -7.95 -10.74
N ILE A 300 -19.87 -8.36 -9.58
CA ILE A 300 -20.68 -7.49 -8.72
C ILE A 300 -19.89 -6.28 -8.22
N ASN A 301 -18.55 -6.39 -8.18
CA ASN A 301 -17.58 -5.38 -7.76
C ASN A 301 -18.02 -4.64 -6.48
N PRO A 302 -18.01 -5.35 -5.33
CA PRO A 302 -18.53 -4.82 -4.08
C PRO A 302 -17.60 -3.76 -3.51
N VAL A 303 -18.14 -2.60 -3.13
CA VAL A 303 -17.40 -1.53 -2.45
C VAL A 303 -18.15 -1.11 -1.19
N PHE A 304 -17.56 -1.32 -0.02
CA PHE A 304 -18.11 -0.89 1.27
C PHE A 304 -17.51 0.43 1.71
N ASN A 305 -18.25 1.25 2.43
CA ASN A 305 -17.75 2.48 3.04
C ASN A 305 -18.41 2.65 4.41
N PHE A 306 -17.67 2.34 5.46
CA PHE A 306 -18.16 2.34 6.83
C PHE A 306 -18.36 3.75 7.40
N GLU A 307 -17.70 4.78 6.84
CA GLU A 307 -17.95 6.18 7.22
C GLU A 307 -19.37 6.60 6.80
N TYR A 308 -19.75 6.23 5.58
CA TYR A 308 -21.05 6.53 4.99
C TYR A 308 -22.12 5.46 5.27
N LEU A 309 -21.73 4.35 5.91
CA LEU A 309 -22.55 3.17 6.17
C LEU A 309 -23.18 2.64 4.89
N SER A 310 -22.38 2.50 3.83
CA SER A 310 -22.89 2.27 2.49
C SER A 310 -22.14 1.20 1.71
N PHE A 311 -22.89 0.36 1.02
CA PHE A 311 -22.41 -0.65 0.10
C PHE A 311 -22.81 -0.28 -1.33
N ILE A 312 -21.82 -0.08 -2.21
CA ILE A 312 -21.99 0.23 -3.62
C ILE A 312 -21.68 -1.02 -4.44
N PHE A 313 -22.50 -1.29 -5.44
CA PHE A 313 -22.31 -2.43 -6.34
C PHE A 313 -22.89 -2.17 -7.72
N ASN A 314 -22.42 -2.94 -8.70
CA ASN A 314 -22.89 -2.84 -10.07
C ASN A 314 -23.87 -3.98 -10.40
N HIS A 315 -24.81 -3.67 -11.29
CA HIS A 315 -25.72 -4.62 -11.89
C HIS A 315 -25.69 -4.45 -13.42
N TYR A 316 -25.46 -5.55 -14.12
CA TYR A 316 -25.41 -5.60 -15.57
C TYR A 316 -26.65 -6.31 -16.11
N THR A 317 -27.41 -5.64 -16.97
CA THR A 317 -28.57 -6.23 -17.64
C THR A 317 -28.16 -7.02 -18.89
N GLU A 318 -29.04 -7.90 -19.37
CA GLU A 318 -28.78 -8.75 -20.57
C GLU A 318 -28.46 -7.95 -21.85
N ASP A 319 -28.86 -6.67 -21.90
CA ASP A 319 -28.57 -5.76 -23.01
C ASP A 319 -27.17 -5.10 -22.89
N GLY A 320 -26.40 -5.44 -21.85
CA GLY A 320 -25.07 -4.90 -21.56
C GLY A 320 -25.09 -3.54 -20.85
N SER A 321 -26.25 -3.02 -20.44
CA SER A 321 -26.33 -1.78 -19.67
C SER A 321 -25.86 -2.00 -18.23
N ALA A 322 -25.10 -1.06 -17.68
CA ALA A 322 -24.59 -1.11 -16.31
C ALA A 322 -25.31 -0.09 -15.41
N TYR A 323 -25.76 -0.55 -14.25
CA TYR A 323 -26.42 0.27 -13.23
C TYR A 323 -25.65 0.17 -11.91
N SER A 324 -25.30 1.32 -11.33
CA SER A 324 -24.67 1.36 -10.01
C SER A 324 -25.73 1.63 -8.94
N TRP A 325 -25.76 0.78 -7.93
CA TRP A 325 -26.69 0.81 -6.81
C TRP A 325 -25.92 1.03 -5.52
N LEU A 326 -26.60 1.62 -4.54
CA LEU A 326 -26.08 1.84 -3.21
C LEU A 326 -27.11 1.39 -2.18
N LEU A 327 -26.69 0.50 -1.28
CA LEU A 327 -27.43 0.15 -0.06
C LEU A 327 -26.84 0.93 1.11
N ARG A 328 -27.68 1.58 1.90
CA ARG A 328 -27.25 2.33 3.08
C ARG A 328 -27.82 1.71 4.35
N PHE A 329 -26.95 1.37 5.29
CA PHE A 329 -27.31 0.69 6.52
C PHE A 329 -27.55 1.67 7.67
N LYS A 330 -28.23 1.18 8.71
CA LYS A 330 -28.58 1.99 9.88
C LYS A 330 -27.38 2.25 10.81
N ASP A 331 -26.46 1.30 10.88
CA ASP A 331 -25.30 1.25 11.76
C ASP A 331 -24.28 0.25 11.20
N GLN A 332 -23.03 0.41 11.64
CA GLN A 332 -21.89 -0.39 11.21
C GLN A 332 -22.07 -1.89 11.50
N GLU A 333 -22.60 -2.25 12.67
CA GLU A 333 -22.87 -3.66 13.04
C GLU A 333 -23.80 -4.36 12.02
N THR A 334 -24.74 -3.61 11.43
CA THR A 334 -25.65 -4.13 10.41
C THR A 334 -24.98 -4.25 9.05
N GLU A 335 -24.08 -3.34 8.72
CA GLU A 335 -23.26 -3.38 7.51
C GLU A 335 -22.28 -4.55 7.56
N GLU A 336 -21.56 -4.73 8.67
CA GLU A 336 -20.61 -5.83 8.91
C GLU A 336 -21.27 -7.20 8.74
N ARG A 337 -22.45 -7.42 9.37
CA ARG A 337 -23.20 -8.68 9.16
C ARG A 337 -23.61 -8.91 7.71
N PHE A 338 -23.91 -7.84 6.97
CA PHE A 338 -24.24 -7.94 5.56
C PHE A 338 -22.99 -8.25 4.71
N GLN A 339 -21.88 -7.58 4.99
CA GLN A 339 -20.58 -7.82 4.37
C GLN A 339 -20.13 -9.27 4.56
N GLU A 340 -20.14 -9.79 5.79
CA GLU A 340 -19.77 -11.17 6.09
C GLU A 340 -20.55 -12.16 5.22
N GLY A 341 -21.88 -12.03 5.14
CA GLY A 341 -22.70 -12.94 4.34
C GLY A 341 -22.51 -12.79 2.83
N LEU A 342 -22.20 -11.58 2.34
CA LEU A 342 -21.87 -11.35 0.92
C LEU A 342 -20.49 -11.91 0.56
N MET A 343 -19.50 -11.71 1.42
CA MET A 343 -18.13 -12.22 1.22
C MET A 343 -18.10 -13.73 1.31
N GLN A 344 -18.81 -14.32 2.27
CA GLN A 344 -19.02 -15.77 2.34
C GLN A 344 -19.59 -16.30 1.01
N ALA A 345 -20.61 -15.63 0.46
CA ALA A 345 -21.21 -16.04 -0.81
C ALA A 345 -20.22 -15.99 -1.99
N LEU A 346 -19.42 -14.92 -2.10
CA LEU A 346 -18.39 -14.78 -3.14
C LEU A 346 -17.32 -15.86 -3.03
N TRP A 347 -16.82 -16.09 -1.81
CA TRP A 347 -15.77 -17.07 -1.58
C TRP A 347 -16.27 -18.50 -1.83
N GLU A 348 -17.46 -18.87 -1.30
CA GLU A 348 -18.04 -20.19 -1.53
C GLU A 348 -18.35 -20.43 -3.02
N GLN A 349 -18.68 -19.37 -3.77
CA GLN A 349 -18.88 -19.44 -5.22
C GLN A 349 -17.57 -19.68 -5.99
N LEU A 350 -16.51 -18.96 -5.62
CA LEU A 350 -15.21 -19.03 -6.30
C LEU A 350 -14.48 -20.34 -6.04
N ASN A 351 -14.56 -20.85 -4.80
CA ASN A 351 -13.80 -22.02 -4.34
C ASN A 351 -14.61 -23.32 -4.38
N GLU A 352 -15.92 -23.25 -4.70
CA GLU A 352 -16.84 -24.39 -4.70
C GLU A 352 -16.73 -25.24 -3.41
N MET A 353 -16.51 -24.56 -2.28
CA MET A 353 -16.34 -25.16 -0.97
C MET A 353 -17.23 -24.44 0.05
N LYS A 354 -17.77 -25.18 1.02
CA LYS A 354 -18.58 -24.59 2.09
C LYS A 354 -17.69 -23.92 3.14
N TRP A 355 -18.01 -22.68 3.48
CA TRP A 355 -17.33 -21.84 4.47
C TRP A 355 -17.15 -22.54 5.81
N VAL A 356 -18.15 -23.32 6.23
CA VAL A 356 -18.12 -24.10 7.49
C VAL A 356 -16.99 -25.14 7.54
N LYS A 357 -16.44 -25.55 6.39
CA LYS A 357 -15.32 -26.52 6.32
C LYS A 357 -13.94 -25.86 6.34
N VAL A 358 -13.88 -24.55 6.18
CA VAL A 358 -12.67 -23.72 6.25
C VAL A 358 -12.29 -23.54 7.72
N LYS A 359 -10.98 -23.54 8.04
CA LYS A 359 -10.51 -23.29 9.42
C LYS A 359 -10.87 -21.85 9.82
N GLU A 360 -10.99 -21.58 11.12
CA GLU A 360 -11.35 -20.23 11.57
C GLU A 360 -10.30 -19.19 11.15
N ASP A 361 -9.01 -19.54 11.22
CA ASP A 361 -7.89 -18.69 10.81
C ASP A 361 -7.98 -18.33 9.30
N ASP A 362 -8.22 -19.32 8.44
CA ASP A 362 -8.40 -19.11 6.98
C ASP A 362 -9.66 -18.26 6.65
N ARG A 363 -10.69 -18.26 7.51
CA ARG A 363 -11.88 -17.41 7.31
C ARG A 363 -11.61 -15.96 7.64
N GLU A 364 -10.81 -15.72 8.68
CA GLU A 364 -10.39 -14.38 9.07
C GLU A 364 -9.51 -13.77 7.99
N TYR A 365 -8.56 -14.54 7.45
CA TYR A 365 -7.73 -14.15 6.30
C TYR A 365 -8.55 -13.81 5.05
N VAL A 366 -9.59 -14.60 4.72
CA VAL A 366 -10.46 -14.27 3.59
C VAL A 366 -11.32 -13.04 3.88
N LEU A 367 -11.78 -12.82 5.11
CA LEU A 367 -12.52 -11.60 5.42
C LEU A 367 -11.61 -10.37 5.36
N ASP A 368 -10.35 -10.51 5.78
CA ASP A 368 -9.32 -9.48 5.76
C ASP A 368 -8.85 -9.12 4.35
N ALA A 369 -8.54 -10.12 3.52
CA ALA A 369 -8.20 -9.93 2.09
C ALA A 369 -9.32 -9.25 1.28
N PHE A 370 -10.56 -9.29 1.77
CA PHE A 370 -11.70 -8.60 1.19
C PHE A 370 -12.08 -7.30 1.93
N GLN A 371 -11.56 -7.05 3.14
CA GLN A 371 -11.60 -5.73 3.77
C GLN A 371 -10.74 -4.72 2.98
N ASP A 372 -9.76 -5.20 2.21
CA ASP A 372 -9.02 -4.40 1.22
C ASP A 372 -9.89 -3.84 0.06
N LEU A 373 -11.14 -4.34 -0.10
CA LEU A 373 -12.15 -3.79 -1.03
C LEU A 373 -13.07 -2.75 -0.36
N THR A 374 -12.84 -2.43 0.90
CA THR A 374 -13.55 -1.38 1.62
C THR A 374 -12.91 -0.03 1.30
N MET A 375 -13.70 0.98 0.95
CA MET A 375 -13.27 2.38 1.01
C MET A 375 -13.23 2.81 2.47
N GLU A 376 -12.23 2.32 3.18
CA GLU A 376 -11.80 2.93 4.44
C GLU A 376 -10.89 4.12 4.14
N ASP A 377 -11.16 5.22 4.84
CA ASP A 377 -10.26 6.35 4.92
C ASP A 377 -8.96 5.84 5.57
N ALA A 378 -7.82 6.01 4.90
CA ALA A 378 -6.56 5.32 5.18
C ALA A 378 -6.07 5.48 6.64
N ALA A 379 -6.48 4.56 7.51
CA ALA A 379 -5.83 4.20 8.77
C ALA A 379 -6.42 2.90 9.32
N ASP A 380 -5.88 1.75 8.91
CA ASP A 380 -5.18 0.84 9.84
C ASP A 380 -4.55 -0.44 9.22
N ASN A 381 -4.49 -0.64 7.90
CA ASN A 381 -3.73 -1.79 7.35
C ASN A 381 -2.23 -1.50 7.15
N ARG A 382 -1.50 -1.35 8.26
CA ARG A 382 -0.03 -1.53 8.30
C ARG A 382 0.39 -2.27 9.55
N GLU A 383 -0.03 -3.52 9.64
CA GLU A 383 0.58 -4.56 10.47
C GLU A 383 -0.20 -5.86 10.15
N GLU A 384 0.03 -6.49 8.98
CA GLU A 384 -0.28 -7.90 8.66
C GLU A 384 -0.15 -8.18 7.15
N GLU A 385 1.07 -8.11 6.59
CA GLU A 385 1.34 -8.67 5.25
C GLU A 385 2.73 -9.31 5.18
N GLU A 386 3.11 -10.22 6.08
CA GLU A 386 4.22 -11.16 5.81
C GLU A 386 4.06 -12.45 6.64
N GLU A 387 3.30 -13.42 6.10
CA GLU A 387 3.27 -14.89 6.36
C GLU A 387 1.93 -15.35 5.73
N GLU A 388 1.83 -16.17 4.68
CA GLU A 388 2.13 -17.60 4.57
C GLU A 388 2.26 -17.95 3.05
N GLU A 389 3.35 -18.55 2.59
CA GLU A 389 3.51 -20.00 2.32
C GLU A 389 2.36 -20.68 1.56
N GLU A 390 2.58 -20.95 0.27
CA GLU A 390 1.85 -21.95 -0.52
C GLU A 390 2.35 -23.37 -0.15
N GLU A 391 1.48 -24.21 0.42
CA GLU A 391 1.60 -25.66 0.35
C GLU A 391 0.87 -26.18 -0.91
N GLU A 392 1.63 -26.90 -1.74
CA GLU A 392 1.15 -27.71 -2.86
C GLU A 392 0.27 -28.88 -2.36
N GLU A 393 -0.86 -29.12 -3.03
CA GLU A 393 -1.40 -30.48 -3.18
C GLU A 393 -1.67 -30.81 -4.66
N ASP A 394 -0.96 -31.86 -5.09
CA ASP A 394 -1.19 -32.66 -6.29
C ASP A 394 -2.69 -32.95 -6.52
N GLU A 395 -3.19 -32.71 -7.74
CA GLU A 395 -3.97 -33.74 -8.44
C GLU A 395 -4.05 -33.49 -9.96
N ASP A 396 -3.65 -34.54 -10.69
CA ASP A 396 -3.73 -34.71 -12.13
C ASP A 396 -5.10 -34.33 -12.73
N GLN A 397 -5.11 -33.49 -13.77
CA GLN A 397 -5.64 -33.84 -15.11
C GLN A 397 -5.57 -32.68 -16.12
N HIS A 398 -4.61 -32.83 -17.04
CA HIS A 398 -4.72 -32.69 -18.50
C HIS A 398 -5.30 -31.43 -19.18
N ASP A 399 -4.45 -30.94 -20.10
CA ASP A 399 -4.72 -30.29 -21.39
C ASP A 399 -4.88 -28.76 -21.36
N GLY A 400 -4.02 -27.92 -21.94
CA GLY A 400 -2.81 -28.14 -22.73
C GLY A 400 -2.46 -26.84 -23.46
N GLN A 401 -1.18 -26.55 -23.65
CA GLN A 401 -0.74 -25.81 -24.84
C GLN A 401 0.72 -26.13 -25.17
N ARG A 402 0.82 -27.06 -26.13
CA ARG A 402 2.01 -27.46 -26.88
C ARG A 402 2.44 -26.30 -27.78
N SER A 403 3.66 -25.78 -27.61
CA SER A 403 4.37 -25.11 -28.69
C SER A 403 5.54 -25.98 -29.12
N GLU A 404 5.45 -26.44 -30.37
CA GLU A 404 6.50 -27.16 -31.05
C GLU A 404 7.57 -26.18 -31.51
N HIS A 405 8.81 -26.40 -31.07
CA HIS A 405 9.95 -26.22 -31.96
C HIS A 405 11.06 -27.19 -31.54
N TYR A 406 11.15 -28.29 -32.28
CA TYR A 406 12.37 -29.07 -32.38
C TYR A 406 13.43 -28.18 -33.03
N ASP A 407 14.56 -28.00 -32.35
CA ASP A 407 15.84 -28.08 -33.05
C ASP A 407 16.69 -29.15 -32.35
N SER A 408 17.23 -30.04 -33.18
CA SER A 408 18.01 -31.22 -32.82
C SER A 408 19.47 -30.82 -32.75
N ASP A 409 20.17 -31.38 -31.75
CA ASP A 409 21.63 -31.41 -31.55
C ASP A 409 22.16 -30.47 -30.46
N GLU A 410 21.98 -30.89 -29.20
CA GLU A 410 23.05 -30.90 -28.20
C GLU A 410 22.71 -31.94 -27.12
N GLU A 411 23.38 -33.09 -27.16
CA GLU A 411 23.38 -34.12 -26.12
C GLU A 411 24.34 -33.69 -24.99
N GLU A 412 23.80 -33.43 -23.80
CA GLU A 412 24.38 -33.56 -22.44
C GLU A 412 23.86 -32.45 -21.48
N ASP A 413 22.65 -32.64 -20.95
CA ASP A 413 22.36 -32.66 -19.51
C ASP A 413 20.84 -32.80 -19.32
N ASP A 414 20.36 -34.06 -19.33
CA ASP A 414 19.08 -34.36 -18.69
C ASP A 414 19.28 -34.12 -17.19
N VAL A 415 18.91 -32.91 -16.73
CA VAL A 415 19.00 -32.52 -15.33
C VAL A 415 18.08 -33.46 -14.54
N VAL A 416 18.67 -34.42 -13.85
CA VAL A 416 17.96 -35.32 -12.94
C VAL A 416 17.31 -34.48 -11.84
N THR A 417 16.00 -34.25 -11.93
CA THR A 417 15.28 -33.39 -10.99
C THR A 417 14.99 -34.04 -9.63
N ARG A 418 15.40 -35.31 -9.42
CA ARG A 418 15.25 -36.01 -8.12
C ARG A 418 16.45 -36.90 -7.81
N ASP A 419 17.26 -36.48 -6.83
CA ASP A 419 18.17 -37.37 -6.09
C ASP A 419 17.34 -38.40 -5.27
N ASP A 420 17.64 -39.69 -5.42
CA ASP A 420 17.01 -40.86 -4.74
C ASP A 420 17.41 -40.98 -3.24
N ASP A 421 17.80 -39.87 -2.61
CA ASP A 421 18.43 -39.82 -1.28
C ASP A 421 17.41 -39.77 -0.12
N GLY A 422 16.10 -39.86 -0.41
CA GLY A 422 15.02 -39.91 0.59
C GLY A 422 14.83 -38.64 1.45
N ASN A 423 15.70 -37.64 1.30
CA ASN A 423 15.59 -36.35 1.99
C ASN A 423 14.48 -35.51 1.36
N VAL A 424 13.63 -34.89 2.19
CA VAL A 424 12.57 -33.94 1.80
C VAL A 424 13.01 -32.50 2.08
N ASN A 425 12.36 -31.53 1.43
CA ASN A 425 12.58 -30.12 1.73
C ASN A 425 12.14 -29.85 3.18
N SER A 426 12.99 -29.19 3.95
CA SER A 426 12.78 -29.05 5.40
C SER A 426 12.70 -27.60 5.88
N GLN A 427 13.18 -26.64 5.08
CA GLN A 427 13.08 -25.21 5.36
C GLN A 427 13.14 -24.41 4.05
N LEU A 428 12.45 -23.27 4.03
CA LEU A 428 12.52 -22.26 2.98
C LEU A 428 12.97 -20.93 3.59
N ALA A 429 13.81 -20.19 2.88
CA ALA A 429 14.11 -18.80 3.21
C ALA A 429 14.14 -17.98 1.92
N VAL A 430 13.39 -16.89 1.86
CA VAL A 430 13.28 -16.03 0.68
C VAL A 430 14.05 -14.75 0.94
N GLY A 431 14.99 -14.44 0.04
CA GLY A 431 15.83 -13.25 0.14
C GLY A 431 15.20 -12.03 -0.51
N TYR A 432 15.13 -10.95 0.24
CA TYR A 432 14.59 -9.64 -0.11
C TYR A 432 15.43 -8.86 -1.15
N LYS A 433 16.77 -9.00 -1.16
CA LYS A 433 17.66 -8.14 -1.97
C LYS A 433 17.91 -8.65 -3.40
N HIS A 434 17.88 -9.97 -3.58
CA HIS A 434 18.29 -10.61 -4.84
C HIS A 434 17.22 -11.50 -5.47
N ASP A 435 15.99 -11.45 -4.96
CA ASP A 435 14.87 -12.31 -5.36
C ASP A 435 15.30 -13.79 -5.45
N ARG A 436 15.99 -14.28 -4.41
CA ARG A 436 16.49 -15.66 -4.35
C ARG A 436 15.82 -16.45 -3.25
N SER A 437 15.36 -17.65 -3.58
CA SER A 437 14.78 -18.59 -2.62
C SER A 437 15.79 -19.70 -2.29
N PHE A 438 15.97 -19.96 -1.00
CA PHE A 438 16.88 -20.97 -0.47
C PHE A 438 16.10 -22.10 0.16
N VAL A 439 16.20 -23.30 -0.42
CA VAL A 439 15.47 -24.48 0.06
C VAL A 439 16.45 -25.46 0.69
N VAL A 440 16.28 -25.73 1.99
CA VAL A 440 17.11 -26.68 2.72
C VAL A 440 16.59 -28.09 2.50
N ARG A 441 17.48 -29.00 2.11
CA ARG A 441 17.19 -30.43 1.93
C ARG A 441 18.32 -31.26 2.51
N GLY A 442 18.13 -31.79 3.72
CA GLY A 442 19.16 -32.52 4.45
C GLY A 442 20.37 -31.61 4.75
N SER A 443 21.54 -31.93 4.19
CA SER A 443 22.79 -31.14 4.34
C SER A 443 23.14 -30.30 3.09
N LYS A 444 22.19 -30.14 2.17
CA LYS A 444 22.29 -29.31 0.96
C LYS A 444 21.29 -28.16 1.02
N ILE A 445 21.61 -27.04 0.36
CA ILE A 445 20.69 -25.91 0.19
C ILE A 445 20.60 -25.62 -1.31
N GLY A 446 19.40 -25.74 -1.88
CA GLY A 446 19.10 -25.34 -3.26
C GLY A 446 18.83 -23.84 -3.33
N VAL A 447 19.36 -23.17 -4.35
CA VAL A 447 19.20 -21.73 -4.58
C VAL A 447 18.44 -21.53 -5.88
N PHE A 448 17.33 -20.81 -5.81
CA PHE A 448 16.44 -20.50 -6.93
C PHE A 448 16.39 -18.99 -7.12
N LYS A 449 16.28 -18.52 -8.36
CA LYS A 449 16.08 -17.11 -8.70
C LYS A 449 14.65 -16.93 -9.22
N HIS A 450 14.04 -15.79 -8.96
CA HIS A 450 12.78 -15.44 -9.61
C HIS A 450 13.02 -14.90 -11.01
N THR A 451 12.15 -15.30 -11.94
CA THR A 451 12.08 -14.77 -13.30
C THR A 451 11.04 -13.66 -13.36
N ALA A 452 11.08 -12.83 -14.41
CA ALA A 452 10.15 -11.70 -14.59
C ALA A 452 8.67 -12.11 -14.69
N ASP A 453 8.40 -13.40 -14.99
CA ASP A 453 7.05 -13.97 -15.06
C ASP A 453 6.64 -14.66 -13.74
N ASN A 454 7.28 -14.29 -12.62
CA ASN A 454 7.02 -14.82 -11.28
C ASN A 454 7.24 -16.35 -11.13
N ASN A 455 8.04 -16.97 -12.01
CA ASN A 455 8.42 -18.38 -11.90
C ASN A 455 9.81 -18.53 -11.24
N LEU A 456 10.01 -19.61 -10.48
CA LEU A 456 11.29 -19.98 -9.88
C LEU A 456 12.17 -20.75 -10.87
N GLU A 457 13.38 -20.25 -11.12
CA GLU A 457 14.39 -20.93 -11.93
C GLU A 457 15.55 -21.38 -11.02
N PHE A 458 15.91 -22.66 -11.10
CA PHE A 458 17.04 -23.21 -10.34
C PHE A 458 18.36 -22.54 -10.75
N SER A 459 19.10 -22.03 -9.76
CA SER A 459 20.38 -21.34 -9.98
C SER A 459 21.57 -22.22 -9.63
N THR A 460 21.64 -22.72 -8.40
CA THR A 460 22.77 -23.54 -7.92
C THR A 460 22.41 -24.34 -6.66
N THR A 461 23.29 -25.24 -6.22
CA THR A 461 23.15 -25.94 -4.93
C THR A 461 24.39 -25.74 -4.09
N ILE A 462 24.21 -25.15 -2.90
CA ILE A 462 25.22 -25.10 -1.86
C ILE A 462 25.28 -26.49 -1.23
N SER A 463 26.27 -27.25 -1.69
CA SER A 463 26.51 -28.61 -1.23
C SER A 463 27.39 -28.58 0.02
N LYS A 464 27.05 -29.39 1.04
CA LYS A 464 27.85 -29.64 2.26
C LYS A 464 27.83 -28.49 3.26
N VAL A 465 26.69 -28.32 3.93
CA VAL A 465 26.62 -27.52 5.16
C VAL A 465 27.44 -28.21 6.25
N GLU A 466 28.67 -27.74 6.47
CA GLU A 466 29.61 -28.28 7.46
C GLU A 466 29.97 -27.22 8.50
N THR A 467 30.06 -27.65 9.77
CA THR A 467 30.61 -26.80 10.85
C THR A 467 32.04 -26.37 10.51
N PRO A 468 32.59 -25.31 11.14
CA PRO A 468 34.00 -24.93 10.96
C PRO A 468 35.00 -26.07 11.26
N ASN A 469 34.57 -27.09 12.01
CA ASN A 469 35.31 -28.31 12.32
C ASN A 469 35.15 -29.43 11.26
N GLY A 470 34.47 -29.18 10.14
CA GLY A 470 34.28 -30.11 9.01
C GLY A 470 33.20 -31.17 9.24
N LYS A 471 32.32 -31.00 10.24
CA LYS A 471 31.22 -31.94 10.50
C LYS A 471 29.96 -31.48 9.76
N LEU A 472 29.49 -32.31 8.83
CA LEU A 472 28.21 -32.10 8.13
C LEU A 472 27.05 -32.15 9.12
N PHE A 473 26.09 -31.26 8.95
CA PHE A 473 24.83 -31.32 9.69
C PHE A 473 23.68 -30.83 8.81
N SER A 474 22.45 -31.16 9.23
CA SER A 474 21.23 -30.66 8.63
C SER A 474 20.70 -29.51 9.49
N PRO A 475 20.62 -28.28 8.96
CA PRO A 475 20.07 -27.15 9.68
C PRO A 475 18.61 -27.40 10.06
N LYS A 476 18.29 -27.19 11.34
CA LYS A 476 16.91 -27.34 11.84
C LYS A 476 16.10 -26.05 11.65
N LYS A 477 16.75 -24.90 11.84
CA LYS A 477 16.20 -23.56 11.62
C LYS A 477 17.21 -22.76 10.84
N VAL A 478 16.71 -21.94 9.92
CA VAL A 478 17.51 -21.06 9.08
C VAL A 478 16.88 -19.67 9.11
N MET A 479 17.71 -18.64 9.04
CA MET A 479 17.25 -17.25 8.92
C MET A 479 18.25 -16.49 8.06
N LEU A 480 17.77 -15.76 7.06
CA LEU A 480 18.61 -14.84 6.31
C LEU A 480 18.95 -13.64 7.20
N HIS A 481 20.17 -13.15 7.05
CA HIS A 481 20.70 -12.11 7.92
C HIS A 481 21.65 -11.22 7.13
N ALA A 482 21.72 -9.95 7.52
CA ALA A 482 22.51 -8.92 6.82
C ALA A 482 22.16 -8.87 5.33
N GLU A 483 20.90 -8.54 5.02
CA GLU A 483 20.37 -8.39 3.65
C GLU A 483 20.74 -9.58 2.74
N ASP A 484 20.43 -10.80 3.19
CA ASP A 484 20.64 -12.06 2.46
C ASP A 484 22.09 -12.37 2.07
N SER A 485 23.06 -11.61 2.61
CA SER A 485 24.49 -11.92 2.43
C SER A 485 24.92 -13.07 3.35
N ASN A 486 24.21 -13.27 4.47
CA ASN A 486 24.46 -14.34 5.41
C ASN A 486 23.20 -15.17 5.70
N MET A 487 23.41 -16.42 6.10
CA MET A 487 22.39 -17.30 6.61
C MET A 487 22.80 -17.84 7.98
N ILE A 488 21.97 -17.59 9.00
CA ILE A 488 22.15 -18.15 10.33
C ILE A 488 21.49 -19.53 10.36
N LEU A 489 22.24 -20.53 10.79
CA LEU A 489 21.86 -21.93 10.79
C LEU A 489 21.94 -22.48 12.22
N GLN A 490 20.91 -23.22 12.64
CA GLN A 490 20.94 -23.95 13.90
C GLN A 490 21.10 -25.46 13.67
N ASN A 491 22.03 -26.08 14.40
CA ASN A 491 22.22 -27.53 14.40
C ASN A 491 21.38 -28.21 15.50
N SER A 492 20.65 -29.27 15.15
CA SER A 492 19.87 -30.06 16.12
C SER A 492 20.74 -30.83 17.13
N GLU A 493 21.97 -31.19 16.76
CA GLU A 493 22.91 -31.89 17.65
C GLU A 493 23.62 -30.96 18.63
N ASN A 494 23.65 -29.66 18.34
CA ASN A 494 24.23 -28.63 19.20
C ASN A 494 23.30 -27.41 19.28
N PRO A 495 22.18 -27.51 20.02
CA PRO A 495 21.13 -26.50 20.01
C PRO A 495 21.53 -25.18 20.70
N ASN A 496 22.66 -25.16 21.40
CA ASN A 496 23.17 -24.02 22.15
C ASN A 496 24.04 -23.08 21.31
N SER A 497 24.46 -23.53 20.12
CA SER A 497 25.26 -22.76 19.18
C SER A 497 24.48 -22.41 17.92
N LEU A 498 24.80 -21.24 17.34
CA LEU A 498 24.35 -20.81 16.02
C LEU A 498 25.55 -20.73 15.08
N TYR A 499 25.33 -20.98 13.79
CA TYR A 499 26.37 -20.95 12.78
C TYR A 499 26.03 -19.88 11.75
N ARG A 500 26.98 -19.02 11.41
CA ARG A 500 26.81 -18.01 10.35
C ARG A 500 27.44 -18.53 9.06
N MET A 501 26.61 -18.73 8.04
CA MET A 501 27.03 -19.05 6.68
C MET A 501 27.07 -17.77 5.85
N ASP A 502 28.15 -17.60 5.11
CA ASP A 502 28.25 -16.59 4.05
C ASP A 502 27.67 -17.18 2.76
N LEU A 503 26.69 -16.50 2.18
CA LEU A 503 25.94 -16.98 1.01
C LEU A 503 26.66 -16.71 -0.32
N GLU A 504 27.60 -15.77 -0.37
CA GLU A 504 28.44 -15.56 -1.56
C GLU A 504 29.42 -16.72 -1.74
N TYR A 505 30.04 -17.16 -0.65
CA TYR A 505 31.00 -18.27 -0.66
C TYR A 505 30.37 -19.64 -0.41
N GLY A 506 29.13 -19.68 0.10
CA GLY A 506 28.40 -20.91 0.44
C GLY A 506 29.03 -21.71 1.57
N LYS A 507 29.63 -21.05 2.57
CA LYS A 507 30.39 -21.70 3.66
C LYS A 507 30.09 -21.11 5.02
N ILE A 508 30.14 -21.94 6.06
CA ILE A 508 30.06 -21.47 7.46
C ILE A 508 31.36 -20.75 7.82
N VAL A 509 31.24 -19.47 8.15
CA VAL A 509 32.35 -18.58 8.47
C VAL A 509 32.53 -18.37 9.96
N ASP A 510 31.45 -18.45 10.75
CA ASP A 510 31.50 -18.29 12.21
C ASP A 510 30.61 -19.29 12.97
N GLU A 511 30.99 -19.55 14.23
CA GLU A 511 30.19 -20.28 15.22
C GLU A 511 30.00 -19.40 16.47
N TRP A 512 28.76 -19.21 16.88
CA TRP A 512 28.37 -18.44 18.06
C TRP A 512 27.82 -19.37 19.13
N ASN A 513 28.54 -19.49 20.25
CA ASN A 513 28.00 -20.17 21.44
C ASN A 513 27.17 -19.17 22.24
N VAL A 514 25.85 -19.36 22.26
CA VAL A 514 24.92 -18.45 22.93
C VAL A 514 24.94 -18.68 24.43
N HIS A 515 24.94 -19.94 24.88
CA HIS A 515 24.97 -20.29 26.29
C HIS A 515 25.37 -21.76 26.53
N ASP A 516 26.14 -22.05 27.59
CA ASP A 516 26.67 -23.40 27.82
C ASP A 516 25.59 -24.45 28.16
N ASP A 517 24.54 -24.07 28.88
CA ASP A 517 23.50 -25.00 29.38
C ASP A 517 22.07 -24.72 28.87
N ILE A 518 21.86 -23.67 28.06
CA ILE A 518 20.52 -23.25 27.63
C ILE A 518 20.43 -23.38 26.10
N PRO A 519 19.54 -24.23 25.57
CA PRO A 519 19.36 -24.36 24.13
C PRO A 519 18.67 -23.12 23.56
N VAL A 520 19.08 -22.70 22.37
CA VAL A 520 18.40 -21.68 21.60
C VAL A 520 17.14 -22.30 21.03
N ASN A 521 15.96 -21.86 21.42
CA ASN A 521 14.71 -22.41 20.87
C ASN A 521 14.26 -21.67 19.62
N THR A 522 14.49 -20.36 19.58
CA THR A 522 14.19 -19.45 18.46
C THR A 522 15.24 -18.35 18.48
N PHE A 523 15.61 -17.87 17.29
CA PHE A 523 16.39 -16.67 17.07
C PHE A 523 15.62 -15.84 16.05
N ALA A 524 15.53 -14.56 16.32
CA ALA A 524 14.79 -13.56 15.56
C ALA A 524 15.62 -12.27 15.60
N PRO A 525 15.44 -11.35 14.63
CA PRO A 525 16.16 -10.09 14.67
C PRO A 525 15.72 -9.26 15.89
N GLU A 526 16.64 -8.49 16.48
CA GLU A 526 16.36 -7.68 17.68
C GLU A 526 15.37 -6.53 17.39
N THR A 527 15.29 -6.13 16.13
CA THR A 527 14.26 -5.26 15.57
C THR A 527 13.63 -5.98 14.39
N VAL A 528 12.36 -6.38 14.54
CA VAL A 528 11.49 -6.59 13.38
C VAL A 528 11.19 -5.18 12.89
N SER A 529 11.90 -4.74 11.84
CA SER A 529 11.56 -3.49 11.16
C SER A 529 10.24 -3.74 10.43
N LEU A 530 9.13 -3.47 11.13
CA LEU A 530 7.80 -3.29 10.55
C LEU A 530 7.78 -2.07 9.62
#